data_AF-A0A1B6K7Z8-F1
#
_entry.id   AF-A0A1B6K7Z8-F1
#
_cell.length_a   1.000
_cell.length_b   1.000
_cell.length_c   1.000
_cell.angle_alpha   90.00
_cell.angle_beta   90.00
_cell.angle_gamma   90.00
#
_symmetry.space_group_name_H-M   'P 1'
#
loop_
_entity.id
_entity.type
_entity.pdbx_description
1 polymer ?
#
loop_
_entity_poly.entity_id
_entity_poly.type
_entity_poly.pdbx_seq_one_letter_code
_entity_poly.pdbx_strand_id
1 'polypeptide(L)'
;MLRKVPMSPKQESTKGNIKCCLCVFNSIADRFVCCFMIFNTILRLILKKYRFKNLLVVIFLLLICTQVFIFGNINYYNKLTTPTPLFTVGVHKSAVNKENKNGSTLLKIPSEAEFRMNWVKNKLETLAKHSERWEIMKLLNEVTPLTMPSTRVHIFYYDSYKNIQVDGEWKLWNHEYIEKKKNEDYKLYYRGMHTPPEDIASSYYPELGCYSSRDSQIIDVHFKQIREAGIGVVVVSWYPPDVQKSTQDNMVHLLNTAQKYQLKIAILIEIYTGRNQDSFLKNIIYLTKYTSHSFFYKFMKNERYLPVYYVHKSYMTTASVWRELLATDGSKTVRGTPYDGFFIGLLSNISHRYEIEKSHFDGFYTYFSSNGFSYGSSWKNWKTLEAFSKKRKLLFFPSVSPGYVDTQIRPWNTALTRHRSHGAYYQVAWRSAIAAKPYGVSITSFNKWQEGSQIEPARPKATPQFTYLDYEPEGSLFYLSLTRYWVKQFIFQNIYSDIG
;
A
#
# COMPACT_ATOMS: atom_id res chain seq x y z
N MET A 1 -26.02 -0.08 -60.63
CA MET A 1 -26.54 0.64 -61.81
C MET A 1 -27.02 1.99 -61.31
N LEU A 2 -26.69 3.17 -61.82
CA LEU A 2 -26.02 3.62 -63.04
C LEU A 2 -25.54 5.05 -62.75
N ARG A 3 -24.40 5.43 -63.33
CA ARG A 3 -23.88 6.80 -63.39
C ARG A 3 -24.86 7.74 -64.11
N LYS A 4 -24.90 9.03 -63.74
CA LYS A 4 -24.58 10.17 -64.62
C LYS A 4 -24.68 11.52 -63.89
N VAL A 5 -23.63 12.32 -64.09
CA VAL A 5 -23.44 13.77 -63.87
C VAL A 5 -23.57 14.38 -65.30
N PRO A 6 -24.02 15.64 -65.59
CA PRO A 6 -23.32 16.85 -65.13
C PRO A 6 -24.01 18.24 -65.05
N MET A 7 -23.26 19.15 -64.39
CA MET A 7 -23.01 20.58 -64.65
C MET A 7 -23.99 21.71 -64.21
N SER A 8 -23.67 22.29 -63.04
CA SER A 8 -23.26 23.70 -62.68
C SER A 8 -24.02 24.94 -63.21
N PRO A 9 -23.84 26.16 -62.64
CA PRO A 9 -23.15 26.56 -61.40
C PRO A 9 -23.94 27.54 -60.50
N LYS A 10 -23.60 27.65 -59.21
CA LYS A 10 -23.62 28.94 -58.47
C LYS A 10 -22.79 28.89 -57.18
N GLN A 11 -21.83 29.81 -57.13
CA GLN A 11 -21.26 30.54 -55.99
C GLN A 11 -21.15 29.85 -54.63
N GLU A 12 -19.92 29.71 -54.12
CA GLU A 12 -19.51 30.38 -52.88
C GLU A 12 -18.00 30.31 -52.63
N SER A 13 -17.47 31.42 -52.12
CA SER A 13 -16.09 31.68 -51.77
C SER A 13 -15.62 30.86 -50.57
N THR A 14 -14.51 30.13 -50.70
CA THR A 14 -13.73 29.68 -49.54
C THR A 14 -12.23 29.83 -49.78
N LYS A 15 -11.58 30.39 -48.74
CA LYS A 15 -10.15 30.62 -48.58
C LYS A 15 -9.33 29.37 -48.91
N GLY A 16 -8.50 29.45 -49.94
CA GLY A 16 -7.46 28.46 -50.23
C GLY A 16 -6.17 28.72 -49.42
N ASN A 17 -5.50 27.61 -49.11
CA ASN A 17 -4.06 27.47 -48.84
C ASN A 17 -3.49 27.81 -47.45
N ILE A 18 -3.79 26.99 -46.44
CA ILE A 18 -2.78 26.48 -45.48
C ILE A 18 -3.16 25.04 -45.08
N LYS A 19 -2.83 24.05 -45.90
CA LYS A 19 -2.81 22.63 -45.51
C LYS A 19 -1.92 21.82 -46.46
N CYS A 20 -0.61 22.02 -46.36
CA CYS A 20 0.41 21.06 -46.80
C CYS A 20 1.78 21.49 -46.25
N CYS A 21 2.16 20.95 -45.09
CA CYS A 21 3.56 20.74 -44.63
C CYS A 21 3.58 20.18 -43.19
N LEU A 22 2.84 19.10 -42.93
CA LEU A 22 2.89 18.39 -41.65
C LEU A 22 2.80 16.88 -41.91
N CYS A 23 3.83 16.36 -42.57
CA CYS A 23 4.20 14.95 -42.54
C CYS A 23 5.69 14.82 -42.91
N VAL A 24 6.38 13.94 -42.17
CA VAL A 24 7.78 13.47 -42.32
C VAL A 24 8.88 14.27 -41.59
N PHE A 25 9.08 13.95 -40.31
CA PHE A 25 10.41 13.94 -39.67
C PHE A 25 10.41 12.83 -38.62
N ASN A 26 10.90 11.64 -38.98
CA ASN A 26 10.82 10.44 -38.15
C ASN A 26 12.18 9.78 -37.87
N SER A 27 13.29 10.48 -38.13
CA SER A 27 14.64 10.00 -37.82
C SER A 27 15.31 10.84 -36.73
N ILE A 28 16.16 10.21 -35.90
CA ILE A 28 17.06 10.88 -34.95
C ILE A 28 17.97 11.87 -35.71
N ALA A 29 18.33 11.55 -36.95
CA ALA A 29 19.13 12.41 -37.82
C ALA A 29 18.43 13.76 -38.09
N ASP A 30 17.12 13.76 -38.28
CA ASP A 30 16.34 14.97 -38.58
C ASP A 30 16.31 15.94 -37.39
N ARG A 31 16.30 15.39 -36.15
CA ARG A 31 16.33 16.20 -34.92
C ARG A 31 17.70 16.83 -34.69
N PHE A 32 18.78 16.13 -35.06
CA PHE A 32 20.13 16.69 -35.05
C PHE A 32 20.29 17.79 -36.11
N VAL A 33 19.74 17.60 -37.32
CA VAL A 33 19.78 18.62 -38.38
C VAL A 33 19.01 19.87 -37.99
N CYS A 34 17.82 19.74 -37.38
CA CYS A 34 17.08 20.89 -36.84
C CYS A 34 17.83 21.61 -35.72
N CYS A 35 18.40 20.89 -34.75
CA CYS A 35 19.22 21.50 -33.70
C CYS A 35 20.47 22.20 -34.28
N PHE A 36 21.11 21.62 -35.30
CA PHE A 36 22.29 22.19 -35.93
C PHE A 36 21.97 23.45 -36.76
N MET A 37 20.80 23.50 -37.41
CA MET A 37 20.32 24.69 -38.11
C MET A 37 19.94 25.82 -37.14
N ILE A 38 19.29 25.50 -36.02
CA ILE A 38 18.95 26.46 -34.97
C ILE A 38 20.23 26.99 -34.31
N PHE A 39 21.19 26.12 -34.00
CA PHE A 39 22.49 26.50 -33.43
C PHE A 39 23.29 27.41 -34.36
N ASN A 40 23.35 27.12 -35.66
CA ASN A 40 23.98 27.99 -36.66
C ASN A 40 23.28 29.35 -36.80
N THR A 41 21.96 29.39 -36.63
CA THR A 41 21.19 30.64 -36.66
C THR A 41 21.48 31.49 -35.42
N ILE A 42 21.56 30.87 -34.24
CA ILE A 42 21.95 31.52 -32.98
C ILE A 42 23.40 32.05 -33.06
N LEU A 43 24.32 31.26 -33.61
CA LEU A 43 25.73 31.65 -33.78
C LEU A 43 25.87 32.85 -34.73
N ARG A 44 25.10 32.89 -35.83
CA ARG A 44 25.03 34.04 -36.75
C ARG A 44 24.41 35.29 -36.12
N LEU A 45 23.49 35.14 -35.17
CA LEU A 45 22.89 36.24 -34.42
C LEU A 45 23.83 36.80 -33.34
N ILE A 46 24.67 35.96 -32.72
CA ILE A 46 25.66 36.38 -31.72
C ILE A 46 26.82 37.18 -32.35
N LEU A 47 27.20 36.88 -33.60
CA LEU A 47 28.28 37.57 -34.31
C LEU A 47 27.92 38.99 -34.80
N LYS A 48 26.65 39.39 -34.77
CA LYS A 48 26.22 40.78 -35.06
C LYS A 48 25.95 41.55 -33.76
N LYS A 49 27.01 42.19 -33.27
CA LYS A 49 27.10 43.22 -32.22
C LYS A 49 25.76 43.87 -31.80
N TYR A 50 24.96 43.30 -30.88
CA TYR A 50 23.74 43.97 -30.38
C TYR A 50 23.26 43.62 -28.96
N ARG A 51 22.44 44.57 -28.47
CA ARG A 51 21.98 44.94 -27.12
C ARG A 51 21.07 43.93 -26.38
N PHE A 52 20.99 44.13 -25.06
CA PHE A 52 20.31 43.37 -23.99
C PHE A 52 18.94 42.72 -24.32
N LYS A 53 18.09 43.32 -25.17
CA LYS A 53 16.79 42.72 -25.57
C LYS A 53 16.93 41.45 -26.41
N ASN A 54 18.02 41.28 -27.16
CA ASN A 54 18.24 40.09 -27.98
C ASN A 54 18.72 38.89 -27.15
N LEU A 55 19.36 39.13 -26.00
CA LEU A 55 19.81 38.08 -25.08
C LEU A 55 18.61 37.34 -24.44
N LEU A 56 17.55 38.07 -24.12
CA LEU A 56 16.33 37.49 -23.52
C LEU A 56 15.62 36.54 -24.48
N VAL A 57 15.62 36.87 -25.79
CA VAL A 57 15.05 36.02 -26.84
C VAL A 57 15.87 34.73 -27.00
N VAL A 58 17.20 34.81 -26.92
CA VAL A 58 18.09 33.64 -26.97
C VAL A 58 17.88 32.72 -25.76
N ILE A 59 17.76 33.29 -24.55
CA ILE A 59 17.47 32.52 -23.33
C ILE A 59 16.11 31.83 -23.43
N PHE A 60 15.09 32.52 -23.94
CA PHE A 60 13.75 31.96 -24.11
C PHE A 60 13.73 30.79 -25.11
N LEU A 61 14.45 30.93 -26.23
CA LEU A 61 14.59 29.85 -27.22
C LEU A 61 15.35 28.64 -26.65
N LEU A 62 16.39 28.87 -25.84
CA LEU A 62 17.11 27.80 -25.14
C LEU A 62 16.21 27.05 -24.14
N LEU A 63 15.35 27.77 -23.41
CA LEU A 63 14.38 27.16 -22.48
C LEU A 63 13.32 26.32 -23.19
N ILE A 64 12.84 26.74 -24.36
CA ILE A 64 11.92 25.93 -25.16
C ILE A 64 12.63 24.68 -25.67
N CYS A 65 13.86 24.79 -26.17
CA CYS A 65 14.64 23.64 -26.62
C CYS A 65 14.87 22.62 -25.50
N THR A 66 15.20 23.05 -24.27
CA THR A 66 15.36 22.14 -23.14
C THR A 66 14.04 21.47 -22.74
N GLN A 67 12.93 22.21 -22.73
CA GLN A 67 11.61 21.62 -22.43
C GLN A 67 11.19 20.57 -23.48
N VAL A 68 11.38 20.84 -24.76
CA VAL A 68 11.05 19.89 -25.84
C VAL A 68 11.93 18.64 -25.75
N PHE A 69 13.21 18.79 -25.41
CA PHE A 69 14.13 17.66 -25.22
C PHE A 69 13.75 16.80 -24.00
N ILE A 70 13.37 17.44 -22.88
CA ILE A 70 12.95 16.76 -21.66
C ILE A 70 11.62 16.01 -21.88
N PHE A 71 10.60 16.66 -22.44
CA PHE A 71 9.30 16.03 -22.70
C PHE A 71 9.37 14.92 -23.76
N GLY A 72 10.21 15.11 -24.79
CA GLY A 72 10.46 14.09 -25.80
C GLY A 72 11.07 12.82 -25.22
N ASN A 73 11.99 12.96 -24.25
CA ASN A 73 12.61 11.82 -23.56
C ASN A 73 11.67 11.19 -22.53
N ILE A 74 10.87 11.96 -21.78
CA ILE A 74 9.90 11.42 -20.81
C ILE A 74 8.88 10.51 -21.50
N ASN A 75 8.35 10.91 -22.66
CA ASN A 75 7.41 10.07 -23.42
C ASN A 75 8.06 8.83 -24.02
N TYR A 76 9.35 8.87 -24.33
CA TYR A 76 10.11 7.71 -24.78
C TYR A 76 10.38 6.73 -23.62
N TYR A 77 10.76 7.22 -22.44
CA TYR A 77 10.96 6.41 -21.23
C TYR A 77 9.64 5.79 -20.72
N ASN A 78 8.53 6.53 -20.72
CA ASN A 78 7.23 6.00 -20.34
C ASN A 78 6.73 4.87 -21.26
N LYS A 79 7.18 4.84 -22.52
CA LYS A 79 6.87 3.77 -23.47
C LYS A 79 7.74 2.52 -23.27
N LEU A 80 8.89 2.66 -22.60
CA LEU A 80 9.80 1.56 -22.24
C LEU A 80 9.49 0.93 -20.87
N THR A 81 8.73 1.63 -20.00
CA THR A 81 8.47 1.20 -18.60
C THR A 81 7.08 0.61 -18.36
N THR A 82 6.31 0.26 -19.40
CA THR A 82 5.08 -0.52 -19.26
C THR A 82 5.34 -2.01 -19.55
N PRO A 83 5.62 -2.86 -18.55
CA PRO A 83 5.64 -4.30 -18.78
C PRO A 83 4.21 -4.83 -18.81
N THR A 84 3.78 -5.29 -20.00
CA THR A 84 2.71 -6.27 -20.15
C THR A 84 3.18 -7.59 -19.53
N PRO A 85 2.46 -8.22 -18.59
CA PRO A 85 2.92 -9.45 -17.97
C PRO A 85 2.69 -10.62 -18.95
N LEU A 86 3.77 -11.23 -19.41
CA LEU A 86 3.76 -12.50 -20.13
C LEU A 86 4.67 -13.46 -19.35
N PHE A 87 4.11 -14.10 -18.34
CA PHE A 87 4.70 -15.29 -17.72
C PHE A 87 3.85 -16.50 -18.15
N THR A 88 4.24 -17.16 -19.23
CA THR A 88 3.85 -18.53 -19.51
C THR A 88 4.85 -19.46 -18.84
N VAL A 89 4.39 -20.15 -17.80
CA VAL A 89 5.12 -21.24 -17.13
C VAL A 89 5.19 -22.42 -18.10
N GLY A 90 6.40 -22.75 -18.57
CA GLY A 90 6.66 -23.94 -19.37
C GLY A 90 6.58 -25.20 -18.51
N VAL A 91 5.47 -25.91 -18.60
CA VAL A 91 5.31 -27.27 -18.07
C VAL A 91 6.04 -28.22 -19.02
N HIS A 92 7.03 -28.95 -18.50
CA HIS A 92 7.58 -30.13 -19.16
C HIS A 92 6.48 -31.18 -19.34
N LYS A 93 6.09 -31.45 -20.59
CA LYS A 93 5.42 -32.70 -20.98
C LYS A 93 6.02 -33.24 -22.27
N SER A 94 6.43 -34.49 -22.17
CA SER A 94 6.99 -35.29 -23.25
C SER A 94 5.93 -35.75 -24.24
N ALA A 95 6.39 -35.94 -25.48
CA ALA A 95 5.95 -36.94 -26.47
C ALA A 95 4.88 -36.56 -27.53
N VAL A 96 5.38 -36.48 -28.77
CA VAL A 96 4.93 -37.17 -30.01
C VAL A 96 4.05 -36.42 -31.04
N ASN A 97 4.72 -36.19 -32.17
CA ASN A 97 4.31 -36.10 -33.59
C ASN A 97 3.38 -35.00 -34.11
N LYS A 98 3.94 -34.13 -34.98
CA LYS A 98 3.60 -34.07 -36.42
C LYS A 98 4.58 -33.23 -37.24
N GLU A 99 4.89 -33.72 -38.42
CA GLU A 99 5.82 -33.19 -39.41
C GLU A 99 5.41 -31.81 -39.98
N ASN A 100 6.45 -31.05 -40.33
CA ASN A 100 6.61 -30.11 -41.45
C ASN A 100 5.50 -29.10 -41.79
N LYS A 101 5.72 -27.84 -41.38
CA LYS A 101 5.66 -26.66 -42.28
C LYS A 101 6.72 -25.62 -41.89
N ASN A 102 7.51 -25.21 -42.87
CA ASN A 102 8.64 -24.28 -42.79
C ASN A 102 8.30 -22.94 -42.10
N GLY A 103 9.13 -22.58 -41.13
CA GLY A 103 9.13 -21.28 -40.46
C GLY A 103 10.14 -21.27 -39.31
N SER A 104 11.42 -21.22 -39.63
CA SER A 104 12.50 -21.13 -38.63
C SER A 104 12.43 -19.80 -37.88
N THR A 105 11.83 -19.77 -36.69
CA THR A 105 12.06 -18.72 -35.70
C THR A 105 13.47 -18.92 -35.11
N LEU A 106 14.46 -18.38 -35.81
CA LEU A 106 15.80 -18.19 -35.28
C LEU A 106 15.69 -17.35 -33.99
N LEU A 107 16.03 -17.96 -32.86
CA LEU A 107 16.39 -17.25 -31.63
C LEU A 107 17.54 -16.30 -31.99
N LYS A 108 17.24 -15.01 -32.13
CA LYS A 108 18.26 -13.98 -32.35
C LYS A 108 19.13 -13.90 -31.10
N ILE A 109 20.34 -14.45 -31.20
CA ILE A 109 21.41 -14.21 -30.25
C ILE A 109 21.73 -12.70 -30.35
N PRO A 110 21.62 -11.94 -29.24
CA PRO A 110 21.95 -10.52 -29.25
C PRO A 110 23.36 -10.32 -29.77
N SER A 111 23.56 -9.31 -30.62
CA SER A 111 24.91 -8.94 -31.04
C SER A 111 25.75 -8.52 -29.83
N GLU A 112 27.08 -8.62 -29.91
CA GLU A 112 27.97 -8.20 -28.83
C GLU A 112 27.73 -6.74 -28.41
N ALA A 113 27.36 -5.87 -29.36
CA ALA A 113 26.99 -4.49 -29.11
C ALA A 113 25.68 -4.37 -28.31
N GLU A 114 24.65 -5.15 -28.63
CA GLU A 114 23.39 -5.19 -27.87
C GLU A 114 23.60 -5.74 -26.45
N PHE A 115 24.47 -6.74 -26.29
CA PHE A 115 24.84 -7.27 -24.98
C PHE A 115 25.54 -6.22 -24.12
N ARG A 116 26.54 -5.52 -24.68
CA ARG A 116 27.23 -4.42 -24.00
C ARG A 116 26.27 -3.28 -23.64
N MET A 117 25.35 -2.91 -24.52
CA MET A 117 24.36 -1.86 -24.25
C MET A 117 23.36 -2.26 -23.15
N ASN A 118 22.89 -3.51 -23.14
CA ASN A 118 22.03 -4.02 -22.06
C ASN A 118 22.78 -4.11 -20.74
N TRP A 119 24.06 -4.52 -20.74
CA TRP A 119 24.90 -4.53 -19.55
C TRP A 119 25.13 -3.13 -19.00
N VAL A 120 25.46 -2.15 -19.85
CA VAL A 120 25.62 -0.75 -19.46
C VAL A 120 24.32 -0.17 -18.92
N LYS A 121 23.19 -0.43 -19.58
CA LYS A 121 21.86 0.01 -19.12
C LYS A 121 21.53 -0.58 -17.75
N ASN A 122 21.67 -1.89 -17.58
CA ASN A 122 21.44 -2.56 -16.30
C ASN A 122 22.38 -2.01 -15.21
N LYS A 123 23.66 -1.78 -15.53
CA LYS A 123 24.63 -1.21 -14.61
C LYS A 123 24.27 0.23 -14.22
N LEU A 124 23.83 1.06 -15.16
CA LEU A 124 23.35 2.42 -14.90
C LEU A 124 22.07 2.43 -14.06
N GLU A 125 21.13 1.52 -14.32
CA GLU A 125 19.92 1.34 -13.50
C GLU A 125 20.26 0.87 -12.08
N THR A 126 21.21 -0.04 -11.92
CA THR A 126 21.71 -0.49 -10.62
C THR A 126 22.40 0.64 -9.87
N LEU A 127 23.23 1.44 -10.54
CA LEU A 127 23.89 2.60 -9.94
C LEU A 127 22.89 3.70 -9.56
N ALA A 128 21.89 3.97 -10.38
CA ALA A 128 20.81 4.91 -10.07
C ALA A 128 20.00 4.45 -8.85
N LYS A 129 19.61 3.18 -8.80
CA LYS A 129 18.94 2.58 -7.63
C LYS A 129 19.81 2.64 -6.38
N HIS A 130 21.11 2.42 -6.52
CA HIS A 130 22.06 2.54 -5.42
C HIS A 130 22.19 3.98 -4.90
N SER A 131 22.19 4.97 -5.81
CA SER A 131 22.19 6.40 -5.48
C SER A 131 20.92 6.81 -4.74
N GLU A 132 19.74 6.47 -5.27
CA GLU A 132 18.45 6.76 -4.61
C GLU A 132 18.33 6.08 -3.24
N ARG A 133 18.81 4.83 -3.14
CA ARG A 133 18.83 4.07 -1.88
C ARG A 133 19.71 4.73 -0.82
N TRP A 134 20.91 5.15 -1.19
CA TRP A 134 21.83 5.86 -0.29
C TRP A 134 21.23 7.17 0.22
N GLU A 135 20.62 7.95 -0.68
CA GLU A 135 19.95 9.21 -0.31
C GLU A 135 18.80 8.98 0.68
N ILE A 136 17.97 7.97 0.45
CA ILE A 136 16.90 7.60 1.38
C ILE A 136 17.47 7.22 2.73
N MET A 137 18.50 6.36 2.79
CA MET A 137 19.09 5.96 4.07
C MET A 137 19.67 7.15 4.85
N LYS A 138 20.31 8.09 4.15
CA LYS A 138 20.77 9.35 4.75
C LYS A 138 19.59 10.15 5.33
N LEU A 139 18.51 10.32 4.57
CA LEU A 139 17.31 11.01 5.02
C LEU A 139 16.68 10.32 6.25
N LEU A 140 16.60 8.99 6.25
CA LEU A 140 16.03 8.23 7.36
C LEU A 140 16.80 8.43 8.66
N ASN A 141 18.13 8.51 8.58
CA ASN A 141 19.00 8.76 9.74
C ASN A 141 18.83 10.18 10.32
N GLU A 142 18.52 11.16 9.48
CA GLU A 142 18.31 12.56 9.89
C GLU A 142 16.90 12.79 10.47
N VAL A 143 15.94 11.88 10.20
CA VAL A 143 14.55 12.03 10.64
C VAL A 143 14.40 11.64 12.11
N THR A 144 14.37 12.67 12.95
CA THR A 144 14.07 12.56 14.40
C THR A 144 12.63 12.13 14.68
N PRO A 145 12.32 11.46 15.80
CA PRO A 145 10.94 11.21 16.22
C PRO A 145 10.11 12.49 16.36
N LEU A 146 8.79 12.39 16.20
CA LEU A 146 7.88 13.49 16.49
C LEU A 146 7.84 13.76 18.00
N THR A 147 7.64 15.03 18.40
CA THR A 147 7.39 15.40 19.79
C THR A 147 6.13 14.71 20.33
N MET A 148 5.07 14.70 19.53
CA MET A 148 3.83 13.97 19.78
C MET A 148 3.50 13.05 18.61
N PRO A 149 3.18 11.77 18.86
CA PRO A 149 2.69 10.87 17.83
C PRO A 149 1.38 11.36 17.18
N SER A 150 1.19 11.08 15.89
CA SER A 150 0.01 11.54 15.15
C SER A 150 -1.17 10.60 15.28
N THR A 151 -2.27 11.09 15.84
CA THR A 151 -3.53 10.36 15.94
C THR A 151 -4.23 10.17 14.59
N ARG A 152 -3.75 10.79 13.51
CA ARG A 152 -4.22 10.53 12.13
C ARG A 152 -3.53 9.32 11.48
N VAL A 153 -2.55 8.72 12.16
CA VAL A 153 -1.87 7.50 11.70
C VAL A 153 -2.12 6.38 12.69
N HIS A 154 -2.74 5.31 12.20
CA HIS A 154 -3.16 4.16 12.96
C HIS A 154 -2.35 2.92 12.54
N ILE A 155 -2.13 1.95 13.42
CA ILE A 155 -1.45 0.70 13.08
C ILE A 155 -2.16 -0.52 13.64
N PHE A 156 -2.34 -1.56 12.83
CA PHE A 156 -2.92 -2.82 13.30
C PHE A 156 -1.91 -3.62 14.12
N TYR A 157 -2.31 -4.06 15.30
CA TYR A 157 -1.48 -4.74 16.29
C TYR A 157 -2.14 -6.03 16.78
N TYR A 158 -1.35 -7.09 16.92
CA TYR A 158 -1.79 -8.42 17.34
C TYR A 158 -1.07 -8.82 18.62
N ASP A 159 -1.85 -9.08 19.67
CA ASP A 159 -1.40 -9.34 21.04
C ASP A 159 -1.61 -10.80 21.46
N SER A 160 -1.63 -11.72 20.50
CA SER A 160 -2.04 -13.12 20.69
C SER A 160 -0.92 -14.16 20.49
N TYR A 161 0.34 -13.72 20.36
CA TYR A 161 1.50 -14.61 20.29
C TYR A 161 1.81 -15.19 21.66
N LYS A 162 2.15 -16.48 21.72
CA LYS A 162 2.46 -17.18 22.98
C LYS A 162 3.71 -18.02 22.87
N ASN A 163 4.48 -18.09 23.96
CA ASN A 163 5.64 -18.95 24.07
C ASN A 163 5.59 -19.85 25.32
N ILE A 164 6.39 -20.91 25.32
CA ILE A 164 6.38 -21.90 26.42
C ILE A 164 6.75 -21.27 27.77
N GLN A 165 7.67 -20.32 27.79
CA GLN A 165 8.22 -19.74 29.03
C GLN A 165 7.17 -18.92 29.80
N VAL A 166 6.34 -18.15 29.10
CA VAL A 166 5.35 -17.25 29.72
C VAL A 166 3.95 -17.85 29.73
N ASP A 167 3.60 -18.61 28.69
CA ASP A 167 2.24 -19.10 28.46
C ASP A 167 2.05 -20.60 28.71
N GLY A 168 3.14 -21.36 28.80
CA GLY A 168 3.10 -22.84 28.84
C GLY A 168 2.76 -23.50 27.51
N GLU A 169 2.47 -22.73 26.45
CA GLU A 169 2.13 -23.24 25.12
C GLU A 169 2.69 -22.33 24.01
N TRP A 170 2.97 -22.91 22.84
CA TRP A 170 3.16 -22.14 21.61
C TRP A 170 1.80 -21.80 21.01
N LYS A 171 1.62 -20.53 20.61
CA LYS A 171 0.47 -20.10 19.80
C LYS A 171 0.90 -19.07 18.78
N LEU A 172 0.31 -19.17 17.58
CA LEU A 172 0.61 -18.35 16.40
C LEU A 172 2.01 -18.57 15.80
N TRP A 173 3.04 -18.84 16.61
CA TRP A 173 4.37 -19.23 16.12
C TRP A 173 4.38 -20.64 15.52
N ASN A 174 3.63 -21.57 16.11
CA ASN A 174 3.46 -22.96 15.69
C ASN A 174 2.23 -23.18 14.79
N HIS A 175 1.78 -22.16 14.04
CA HIS A 175 0.56 -22.28 13.24
C HIS A 175 0.63 -23.48 12.27
N GLU A 176 -0.50 -24.10 11.97
CA GLU A 176 -0.56 -25.18 10.97
C GLU A 176 -0.58 -24.63 9.53
N TYR A 177 -0.01 -25.36 8.58
CA TYR A 177 -0.26 -25.07 7.16
C TYR A 177 -1.76 -25.18 6.84
N ILE A 178 -2.30 -24.16 6.18
CA ILE A 178 -3.71 -24.12 5.77
C ILE A 178 -3.83 -24.78 4.40
N GLU A 179 -4.54 -25.91 4.34
CA GLU A 179 -4.83 -26.60 3.08
C GLU A 179 -5.73 -25.75 2.16
N LYS A 180 -5.43 -25.74 0.85
CA LYS A 180 -6.34 -25.18 -0.15
C LYS A 180 -7.57 -26.10 -0.24
N LYS A 181 -8.78 -25.57 -0.05
CA LYS A 181 -10.01 -26.37 -0.18
C LYS A 181 -10.04 -27.06 -1.56
N LYS A 182 -10.28 -28.38 -1.55
CA LYS A 182 -10.27 -29.31 -2.70
C LYS A 182 -11.06 -28.77 -3.89
N ASN A 183 -10.37 -28.33 -4.94
CA ASN A 183 -10.86 -28.33 -6.33
C ASN A 183 -9.75 -28.18 -7.39
N GLU A 184 -8.46 -28.19 -7.02
CA GLU A 184 -7.36 -28.14 -7.99
C GLU A 184 -6.19 -29.02 -7.53
N ASP A 185 -5.47 -29.57 -8.51
CA ASP A 185 -4.29 -30.45 -8.45
C ASP A 185 -3.05 -29.82 -7.78
N TYR A 186 -3.22 -29.16 -6.64
CA TYR A 186 -2.11 -28.60 -5.86
C TYR A 186 -1.46 -29.73 -5.04
N LYS A 187 -0.53 -30.46 -5.66
CA LYS A 187 0.34 -31.47 -5.01
C LYS A 187 1.47 -30.83 -4.20
N LEU A 188 1.16 -29.90 -3.30
CA LEU A 188 2.13 -29.40 -2.33
C LEU A 188 1.86 -30.03 -0.97
N TYR A 189 2.77 -30.90 -0.55
CA TYR A 189 2.72 -31.72 0.66
C TYR A 189 3.16 -30.94 1.93
N TYR A 190 2.90 -29.64 2.01
CA TYR A 190 3.16 -28.90 3.24
C TYR A 190 1.99 -29.14 4.19
N ARG A 191 2.20 -30.06 5.13
CA ARG A 191 1.24 -30.45 6.17
C ARG A 191 1.92 -30.42 7.53
N GLY A 192 1.12 -30.28 8.57
CA GLY A 192 1.59 -30.24 9.95
C GLY A 192 1.79 -28.83 10.48
N MET A 193 2.28 -28.78 11.70
CA MET A 193 2.50 -27.55 12.45
C MET A 193 3.96 -27.14 12.40
N HIS A 194 4.21 -25.84 12.35
CA HIS A 194 5.55 -25.30 12.57
C HIS A 194 6.08 -25.67 13.96
N THR A 195 7.40 -25.83 14.10
CA THR A 195 8.06 -26.20 15.37
C THR A 195 9.01 -25.09 15.88
N PRO A 196 8.49 -24.10 16.64
CA PRO A 196 9.31 -23.04 17.21
C PRO A 196 10.34 -23.57 18.23
N PRO A 197 11.48 -22.88 18.42
CA PRO A 197 11.79 -21.54 17.90
C PRO A 197 12.48 -21.52 16.53
N GLU A 198 12.95 -22.64 16.01
CA GLU A 198 13.72 -22.67 14.76
C GLU A 198 12.83 -22.59 13.51
N ASP A 199 11.67 -23.24 13.56
CA ASP A 199 10.67 -23.26 12.50
C ASP A 199 9.40 -22.55 12.97
N ILE A 200 9.13 -21.35 12.45
CA ILE A 200 7.97 -20.54 12.81
C ILE A 200 7.07 -20.26 11.62
N ALA A 201 5.80 -20.02 11.91
CA ALA A 201 4.77 -19.67 10.94
C ALA A 201 4.90 -18.23 10.40
N SER A 202 6.08 -17.86 9.89
CA SER A 202 6.35 -16.59 9.25
C SER A 202 7.48 -16.71 8.25
N SER A 203 7.40 -15.94 7.17
CA SER A 203 8.50 -15.86 6.21
C SER A 203 9.65 -14.96 6.70
N TYR A 204 9.48 -14.25 7.81
CA TYR A 204 10.50 -13.42 8.46
C TYR A 204 10.69 -13.86 9.90
N TYR A 205 11.85 -13.55 10.50
CA TYR A 205 12.13 -13.89 11.89
C TYR A 205 12.17 -12.63 12.78
N PRO A 206 11.40 -12.54 13.87
CA PRO A 206 11.41 -11.38 14.75
C PRO A 206 12.78 -11.13 15.40
N GLU A 207 13.20 -9.87 15.48
CA GLU A 207 14.40 -9.47 16.24
C GLU A 207 14.28 -9.92 17.71
N LEU A 208 13.08 -9.76 18.29
CA LEU A 208 12.73 -10.17 19.66
C LEU A 208 12.53 -11.68 19.85
N GLY A 209 12.71 -12.47 18.79
CA GLY A 209 12.45 -13.91 18.80
C GLY A 209 10.98 -14.28 18.94
N CYS A 210 10.71 -15.53 19.29
CA CYS A 210 9.35 -16.05 19.47
C CYS A 210 8.76 -15.59 20.82
N TYR A 211 8.41 -14.31 20.90
CA TYR A 211 7.97 -13.66 22.13
C TYR A 211 6.56 -14.08 22.57
N SER A 212 6.25 -13.85 23.84
CA SER A 212 4.88 -13.85 24.35
C SER A 212 4.31 -12.44 24.30
N SER A 213 3.07 -12.31 23.83
CA SER A 213 2.34 -11.04 23.88
C SER A 213 1.83 -10.69 25.28
N ARG A 214 2.01 -11.55 26.29
CA ARG A 214 1.71 -11.24 27.70
C ARG A 214 2.93 -10.71 28.46
N ASP A 215 4.11 -10.76 27.84
CA ASP A 215 5.31 -10.21 28.43
C ASP A 215 5.26 -8.67 28.36
N SER A 216 5.22 -8.05 29.53
CA SER A 216 5.20 -6.58 29.67
C SER A 216 6.42 -5.91 29.05
N GLN A 217 7.60 -6.54 29.05
CA GLN A 217 8.81 -5.97 28.46
C GLN A 217 8.71 -5.92 26.94
N ILE A 218 8.09 -6.94 26.34
CA ILE A 218 7.82 -6.99 24.90
C ILE A 218 6.84 -5.90 24.50
N ILE A 219 5.74 -5.73 25.24
CA ILE A 219 4.77 -4.66 25.00
C ILE A 219 5.42 -3.28 25.13
N ASP A 220 6.30 -3.08 26.12
CA ASP A 220 7.03 -1.84 26.32
C ASP A 220 7.90 -1.49 25.11
N VAL A 221 8.66 -2.47 24.61
CA VAL A 221 9.49 -2.32 23.40
C VAL A 221 8.62 -2.00 22.18
N HIS A 222 7.50 -2.71 21.99
CA HIS A 222 6.60 -2.47 20.87
C HIS A 222 6.04 -1.04 20.89
N PHE A 223 5.56 -0.57 22.04
CA PHE A 223 4.95 0.76 22.14
C PHE A 223 5.99 1.86 22.00
N LYS A 224 7.22 1.64 22.48
CA LYS A 224 8.35 2.54 22.20
C LYS A 224 8.61 2.63 20.69
N GLN A 225 8.71 1.50 19.98
CA GLN A 225 8.94 1.47 18.54
C GLN A 225 7.81 2.20 17.76
N ILE A 226 6.55 1.97 18.13
CA ILE A 226 5.38 2.62 17.52
C ILE A 226 5.41 4.14 17.74
N ARG A 227 5.70 4.58 18.99
CA ARG A 227 5.87 6.00 19.33
C ARG A 227 6.98 6.63 18.51
N GLU A 228 8.14 6.00 18.45
CA GLU A 228 9.29 6.51 17.72
C GLU A 228 9.05 6.56 16.21
N ALA A 229 8.20 5.69 15.66
CA ALA A 229 7.74 5.76 14.28
C ALA A 229 6.71 6.90 14.03
N GLY A 230 6.29 7.63 15.07
CA GLY A 230 5.36 8.75 14.98
C GLY A 230 3.87 8.36 14.89
N ILE A 231 3.56 7.08 15.07
CA ILE A 231 2.19 6.54 14.98
C ILE A 231 1.46 6.80 16.30
N GLY A 232 0.26 7.38 16.27
CA GLY A 232 -0.47 7.76 17.48
C GLY A 232 -1.58 6.81 17.93
N VAL A 233 -2.06 5.90 17.07
CA VAL A 233 -3.15 4.98 17.43
C VAL A 233 -2.75 3.53 17.13
N VAL A 234 -2.80 2.69 18.16
CA VAL A 234 -2.63 1.24 18.07
C VAL A 234 -4.01 0.61 18.00
N VAL A 235 -4.32 -0.04 16.87
CA VAL A 235 -5.59 -0.73 16.63
C VAL A 235 -5.42 -2.20 16.96
N VAL A 236 -5.86 -2.59 18.15
CA VAL A 236 -5.63 -3.93 18.72
C VAL A 236 -6.66 -4.91 18.18
N SER A 237 -6.18 -6.01 17.58
CA SER A 237 -7.00 -7.17 17.19
C SER A 237 -7.72 -7.75 18.41
N TRP A 238 -9.05 -7.80 18.37
CA TRP A 238 -9.86 -8.21 19.50
C TRP A 238 -10.90 -9.26 19.09
N TYR A 239 -11.03 -10.27 19.95
CA TYR A 239 -12.00 -11.35 19.84
C TYR A 239 -12.92 -11.36 21.07
N PRO A 240 -14.19 -11.77 20.91
CA PRO A 240 -15.10 -11.93 22.04
C PRO A 240 -14.59 -12.91 23.10
N PRO A 241 -14.91 -12.66 24.39
CA PRO A 241 -14.44 -13.47 25.51
C PRO A 241 -14.75 -14.96 25.44
N ASP A 242 -15.91 -15.29 24.90
CA ASP A 242 -16.44 -16.64 24.69
C ASP A 242 -15.77 -17.37 23.52
N VAL A 243 -15.09 -16.65 22.63
CA VAL A 243 -14.37 -17.20 21.47
C VAL A 243 -12.89 -17.37 21.78
N GLN A 244 -12.26 -16.35 22.35
CA GLN A 244 -10.83 -16.38 22.68
C GLN A 244 -10.55 -15.58 23.94
N LYS A 245 -10.07 -16.27 24.97
CA LYS A 245 -9.73 -15.65 26.26
C LYS A 245 -8.55 -14.66 26.19
N SER A 246 -7.58 -14.85 25.28
CA SER A 246 -6.27 -14.19 25.34
C SER A 246 -6.25 -12.67 25.16
N THR A 247 -7.25 -12.07 24.51
CA THR A 247 -7.31 -10.60 24.28
C THR A 247 -7.80 -9.83 25.51
N GLN A 248 -8.31 -10.52 26.53
CA GLN A 248 -8.87 -9.90 27.74
C GLN A 248 -7.77 -9.51 28.73
N ASP A 249 -6.77 -10.37 28.89
CA ASP A 249 -5.75 -10.25 29.93
C ASP A 249 -4.82 -9.06 29.70
N ASN A 250 -4.59 -8.69 28.44
CA ASN A 250 -3.63 -7.67 28.05
C ASN A 250 -4.22 -6.26 27.94
N MET A 251 -5.54 -6.09 27.76
CA MET A 251 -6.11 -4.79 27.39
C MET A 251 -5.81 -3.67 28.41
N VAL A 252 -5.91 -3.96 29.71
CA VAL A 252 -5.57 -2.97 30.76
C VAL A 252 -4.09 -2.60 30.71
N HIS A 253 -3.22 -3.60 30.54
CA HIS A 253 -1.79 -3.38 30.44
C HIS A 253 -1.40 -2.61 29.17
N LEU A 254 -2.04 -2.91 28.03
CA LEU A 254 -1.89 -2.17 26.78
C LEU A 254 -2.30 -0.71 26.96
N LEU A 255 -3.43 -0.43 27.62
CA LEU A 255 -3.89 0.94 27.90
C LEU A 255 -2.94 1.72 28.82
N ASN A 256 -2.41 1.08 29.87
CA ASN A 256 -1.41 1.66 30.77
C ASN A 256 -0.10 1.96 30.03
N THR A 257 0.33 1.06 29.14
CA THR A 257 1.53 1.25 28.32
C THR A 257 1.29 2.33 27.25
N ALA A 258 0.08 2.41 26.71
CA ALA A 258 -0.34 3.49 25.82
C ALA A 258 -0.22 4.85 26.51
N GLN A 259 -0.64 4.95 27.78
CA GLN A 259 -0.44 6.14 28.60
C GLN A 259 1.04 6.49 28.77
N LYS A 260 1.89 5.51 29.11
CA LYS A 260 3.34 5.71 29.26
C LYS A 260 3.98 6.30 27.99
N TYR A 261 3.58 5.82 26.82
CA TYR A 261 4.14 6.23 25.53
C TYR A 261 3.31 7.27 24.78
N GLN A 262 2.27 7.85 25.40
CA GLN A 262 1.33 8.81 24.80
C GLN A 262 0.71 8.31 23.47
N LEU A 263 0.36 7.03 23.43
CA LEU A 263 -0.34 6.37 22.33
C LEU A 263 -1.81 6.15 22.70
N LYS A 264 -2.70 6.10 21.72
CA LYS A 264 -4.11 5.76 21.93
C LYS A 264 -4.41 4.33 21.46
N ILE A 265 -5.39 3.67 22.08
CA ILE A 265 -5.82 2.31 21.73
C ILE A 265 -7.19 2.36 21.06
N ALA A 266 -7.29 1.84 19.84
CA ALA A 266 -8.58 1.52 19.21
C ALA A 266 -8.72 -0.01 19.10
N ILE A 267 -9.92 -0.48 18.79
CA ILE A 267 -10.21 -1.92 18.71
C ILE A 267 -10.52 -2.33 17.28
N LEU A 268 -9.87 -3.38 16.79
CA LEU A 268 -10.26 -4.13 15.61
C LEU A 268 -11.09 -5.33 16.04
N ILE A 269 -12.41 -5.25 15.90
CA ILE A 269 -13.31 -6.36 16.18
C ILE A 269 -13.18 -7.39 15.06
N GLU A 270 -12.57 -8.51 15.39
CA GLU A 270 -12.32 -9.61 14.46
C GLU A 270 -13.59 -10.35 14.07
N ILE A 271 -13.43 -11.29 13.14
CA ILE A 271 -14.53 -12.18 12.74
C ILE A 271 -14.66 -13.30 13.76
N TYR A 272 -15.89 -13.55 14.20
CA TYR A 272 -16.21 -14.68 15.07
C TYR A 272 -17.48 -15.37 14.59
N THR A 273 -17.58 -16.66 14.89
CA THR A 273 -18.74 -17.49 14.56
C THR A 273 -20.00 -16.91 15.20
N GLY A 274 -21.08 -16.81 14.45
CA GLY A 274 -22.35 -16.29 14.95
C GLY A 274 -22.43 -14.76 15.07
N ARG A 275 -21.47 -14.00 14.50
CA ARG A 275 -21.53 -12.54 14.49
C ARG A 275 -22.80 -12.02 13.80
N ASN A 276 -23.64 -11.37 14.57
CA ASN A 276 -24.90 -10.72 14.20
C ASN A 276 -25.11 -9.46 15.05
N GLN A 277 -26.24 -8.77 14.91
CA GLN A 277 -26.51 -7.53 15.64
C GLN A 277 -26.50 -7.69 17.17
N ASP A 278 -27.08 -8.78 17.69
CA ASP A 278 -27.19 -9.01 19.14
C ASP A 278 -25.85 -9.34 19.78
N SER A 279 -25.12 -10.28 19.18
CA SER A 279 -23.77 -10.63 19.64
C SER A 279 -22.81 -9.44 19.50
N PHE A 280 -22.93 -8.64 18.44
CA PHE A 280 -22.11 -7.44 18.27
C PHE A 280 -22.43 -6.40 19.34
N LEU A 281 -23.71 -6.10 19.61
CA LEU A 281 -24.11 -5.20 20.68
C LEU A 281 -23.61 -5.67 22.05
N LYS A 282 -23.77 -6.95 22.37
CA LYS A 282 -23.20 -7.57 23.59
C LYS A 282 -21.69 -7.28 23.71
N ASN A 283 -20.95 -7.39 22.61
CA ASN A 283 -19.51 -7.13 22.59
C ASN A 283 -19.18 -5.64 22.74
N ILE A 284 -19.97 -4.74 22.17
CA ILE A 284 -19.80 -3.29 22.39
C ILE A 284 -20.05 -2.94 23.87
N ILE A 285 -21.12 -3.48 24.46
CA ILE A 285 -21.39 -3.32 25.90
C ILE A 285 -20.19 -3.82 26.71
N TYR A 286 -19.67 -5.01 26.41
CA TYR A 286 -18.50 -5.54 27.10
C TYR A 286 -17.26 -4.64 26.97
N LEU A 287 -17.00 -4.08 25.80
CA LEU A 287 -15.85 -3.19 25.55
C LEU A 287 -15.96 -1.87 26.31
N THR A 288 -17.15 -1.42 26.70
CA THR A 288 -17.33 -0.16 27.45
C THR A 288 -16.52 -0.09 28.74
N LYS A 289 -16.23 -1.24 29.38
CA LYS A 289 -15.37 -1.32 30.58
C LYS A 289 -13.98 -0.72 30.39
N TYR A 290 -13.49 -0.66 29.14
CA TYR A 290 -12.20 -0.09 28.80
C TYR A 290 -12.29 1.33 28.27
N THR A 291 -13.46 1.73 27.78
CA THR A 291 -13.64 3.03 27.11
C THR A 291 -13.54 4.23 28.05
N SER A 292 -13.67 4.04 29.37
CA SER A 292 -13.44 5.10 30.36
C SER A 292 -11.97 5.53 30.45
N HIS A 293 -11.03 4.66 30.07
CA HIS A 293 -9.61 4.96 30.10
C HIS A 293 -9.27 6.13 29.14
N SER A 294 -8.52 7.12 29.61
CA SER A 294 -8.21 8.36 28.86
C SER A 294 -7.37 8.14 27.59
N PHE A 295 -6.69 6.99 27.51
CA PHE A 295 -5.94 6.54 26.34
C PHE A 295 -6.69 5.55 25.45
N PHE A 296 -7.94 5.21 25.77
CA PHE A 296 -8.83 4.62 24.77
C PHE A 296 -9.13 5.68 23.70
N TYR A 297 -8.98 5.31 22.43
CA TYR A 297 -9.08 6.24 21.32
C TYR A 297 -10.54 6.63 21.08
N LYS A 298 -10.78 7.95 21.02
CA LYS A 298 -12.10 8.54 20.84
C LYS A 298 -12.05 9.67 19.83
N PHE A 299 -13.11 9.80 19.05
CA PHE A 299 -13.36 11.00 18.24
C PHE A 299 -14.36 11.90 18.93
N MET A 300 -14.19 13.22 18.77
CA MET A 300 -15.17 14.20 19.22
C MET A 300 -16.27 14.34 18.16
N LYS A 301 -17.53 14.18 18.56
CA LYS A 301 -18.73 14.39 17.73
C LYS A 301 -19.82 15.01 18.60
N ASN A 302 -20.33 16.18 18.21
CA ASN A 302 -21.36 16.90 18.96
C ASN A 302 -21.03 17.00 20.46
N GLU A 303 -19.83 17.49 20.77
CA GLU A 303 -19.31 17.67 22.15
C GLU A 303 -19.15 16.37 22.96
N ARG A 304 -19.40 15.20 22.37
CA ARG A 304 -19.18 13.89 23.00
C ARG A 304 -17.95 13.20 22.43
N TYR A 305 -17.16 12.59 23.30
CA TYR A 305 -16.04 11.73 22.92
C TYR A 305 -16.53 10.29 22.75
N LEU A 306 -16.53 9.79 21.52
CA LEU A 306 -17.05 8.49 21.16
C LEU A 306 -15.91 7.50 20.85
N PRO A 307 -15.92 6.28 21.43
CA PRO A 307 -14.89 5.26 21.19
C PRO A 307 -14.85 4.83 19.72
N VAL A 308 -13.66 4.46 19.23
CA VAL A 308 -13.44 4.07 17.83
C VAL A 308 -13.28 2.55 17.70
N TYR A 309 -14.09 1.95 16.81
CA TYR A 309 -14.10 0.52 16.51
C TYR A 309 -13.92 0.26 15.01
N TYR A 310 -12.92 -0.53 14.65
CA TYR A 310 -12.75 -1.11 13.32
C TYR A 310 -13.49 -2.45 13.27
N VAL A 311 -14.23 -2.71 12.19
CA VAL A 311 -15.02 -3.95 12.04
C VAL A 311 -14.44 -4.80 10.90
N HIS A 312 -13.69 -5.85 11.26
CA HIS A 312 -13.01 -6.69 10.29
C HIS A 312 -14.01 -7.51 9.45
N LYS A 313 -13.82 -7.51 8.12
CA LYS A 313 -14.76 -8.07 7.13
C LYS A 313 -16.23 -7.76 7.45
N SER A 314 -16.53 -6.49 7.73
CA SER A 314 -17.90 -6.01 8.03
C SER A 314 -18.93 -6.43 6.96
N TYR A 315 -18.50 -6.57 5.71
CA TYR A 315 -19.31 -7.03 4.58
C TYR A 315 -19.82 -8.48 4.68
N MET A 316 -19.36 -9.28 5.65
CA MET A 316 -19.94 -10.61 5.92
C MET A 316 -21.31 -10.52 6.62
N THR A 317 -21.65 -9.36 7.18
CA THR A 317 -22.95 -9.06 7.77
C THR A 317 -23.65 -8.07 6.83
N THR A 318 -24.93 -8.28 6.55
CA THR A 318 -25.68 -7.47 5.57
C THR A 318 -25.87 -6.03 6.08
N ALA A 319 -26.02 -5.08 5.15
CA ALA A 319 -26.26 -3.69 5.53
C ALA A 319 -27.56 -3.47 6.30
N SER A 320 -28.59 -4.29 6.09
CA SER A 320 -29.83 -4.22 6.88
C SER A 320 -29.59 -4.51 8.36
N VAL A 321 -28.78 -5.54 8.66
CA VAL A 321 -28.42 -5.91 10.04
C VAL A 321 -27.57 -4.82 10.69
N TRP A 322 -26.62 -4.22 9.96
CA TRP A 322 -25.85 -3.09 10.49
C TRP A 322 -26.72 -1.85 10.73
N ARG A 323 -27.66 -1.56 9.82
CA ARG A 323 -28.58 -0.42 9.95
C ARG A 323 -29.40 -0.49 11.23
N GLU A 324 -29.84 -1.68 11.67
CA GLU A 324 -30.56 -1.86 12.93
C GLU A 324 -29.78 -1.33 14.16
N LEU A 325 -28.45 -1.42 14.13
CA LEU A 325 -27.57 -0.94 15.20
C LEU A 325 -27.06 0.48 14.98
N LEU A 326 -26.70 0.83 13.76
CA LEU A 326 -25.87 2.02 13.49
C LEU A 326 -26.67 3.20 12.95
N ALA A 327 -27.92 3.01 12.52
CA ALA A 327 -28.77 4.13 12.16
C ALA A 327 -29.46 4.72 13.40
N THR A 328 -29.72 6.03 13.41
CA THR A 328 -30.42 6.71 14.51
C THR A 328 -31.85 6.22 14.71
N ASP A 329 -32.47 5.69 13.65
CA ASP A 329 -33.82 5.11 13.63
C ASP A 329 -33.81 3.56 13.63
N GLY A 330 -32.64 2.95 13.90
CA GLY A 330 -32.50 1.50 13.99
C GLY A 330 -33.19 0.92 15.23
N SER A 331 -33.82 -0.26 15.09
CA SER A 331 -34.57 -0.92 16.17
C SER A 331 -33.73 -1.28 17.40
N LYS A 332 -32.41 -1.40 17.24
CA LYS A 332 -31.43 -1.70 18.30
C LYS A 332 -30.31 -0.65 18.32
N THR A 333 -30.65 0.59 17.99
CA THR A 333 -29.65 1.63 17.74
C THR A 333 -28.73 1.83 18.94
N VAL A 334 -27.43 1.91 18.68
CA VAL A 334 -26.44 2.37 19.67
C VAL A 334 -26.31 3.88 19.67
N ARG A 335 -26.86 4.57 18.66
CA ARG A 335 -26.68 6.01 18.47
C ARG A 335 -27.34 6.80 19.59
N GLY A 336 -26.62 7.77 20.15
CA GLY A 336 -27.08 8.57 21.29
C GLY A 336 -27.06 7.86 22.64
N THR A 337 -26.89 6.54 22.68
CA THR A 337 -26.81 5.73 23.91
C THR A 337 -25.41 5.80 24.56
N PRO A 338 -25.20 5.21 25.76
CA PRO A 338 -23.86 5.00 26.31
C PRO A 338 -22.97 4.07 25.47
N TYR A 339 -23.54 3.32 24.53
CA TYR A 339 -22.85 2.36 23.67
C TYR A 339 -22.51 2.92 22.28
N ASP A 340 -22.76 4.21 22.05
CA ASP A 340 -22.42 4.87 20.79
C ASP A 340 -20.90 4.89 20.57
N GLY A 341 -20.50 4.96 19.31
CA GLY A 341 -19.11 4.86 18.90
C GLY A 341 -18.91 5.26 17.44
N PHE A 342 -17.66 5.46 17.02
CA PHE A 342 -17.31 5.55 15.61
C PHE A 342 -17.02 4.15 15.08
N PHE A 343 -17.85 3.68 14.17
CA PHE A 343 -17.69 2.37 13.56
C PHE A 343 -17.11 2.50 12.15
N ILE A 344 -15.97 1.85 11.91
CA ILE A 344 -15.20 1.93 10.66
C ILE A 344 -15.25 0.55 9.97
N GLY A 345 -15.95 0.47 8.84
CA GLY A 345 -16.16 -0.77 8.09
C GLY A 345 -15.03 -1.10 7.10
N LEU A 346 -14.86 -2.38 6.76
CA LEU A 346 -13.87 -2.81 5.76
C LEU A 346 -14.44 -2.71 4.33
N LEU A 347 -13.82 -1.87 3.50
CA LEU A 347 -14.09 -1.80 2.07
C LEU A 347 -13.13 -2.71 1.31
N SER A 348 -13.65 -3.82 0.80
CA SER A 348 -12.90 -4.75 -0.07
C SER A 348 -13.28 -4.55 -1.54
N ASN A 349 -14.56 -4.75 -1.89
CA ASN A 349 -15.05 -4.61 -3.25
C ASN A 349 -15.70 -3.25 -3.49
N ILE A 350 -15.84 -2.88 -4.77
CA ILE A 350 -16.43 -1.61 -5.19
C ILE A 350 -17.88 -1.44 -4.71
N SER A 351 -18.66 -2.52 -4.68
CA SER A 351 -20.05 -2.55 -4.23
C SER A 351 -20.18 -2.21 -2.75
N HIS A 352 -19.15 -2.49 -1.93
CA HIS A 352 -19.19 -2.24 -0.49
C HIS A 352 -19.31 -0.74 -0.17
N ARG A 353 -19.03 0.17 -1.11
CA ARG A 353 -19.29 1.61 -0.92
C ARG A 353 -20.73 1.89 -0.53
N TYR A 354 -21.67 1.32 -1.26
CA TYR A 354 -23.09 1.50 -0.98
C TYR A 354 -23.53 0.72 0.25
N GLU A 355 -22.93 -0.44 0.52
CA GLU A 355 -23.21 -1.21 1.73
C GLU A 355 -22.74 -0.47 2.99
N ILE A 356 -21.58 0.17 2.96
CA ILE A 356 -21.05 1.02 4.05
C ILE A 356 -22.02 2.17 4.35
N GLU A 357 -22.48 2.87 3.31
CA GLU A 357 -23.45 3.97 3.43
C GLU A 357 -24.79 3.47 4.01
N LYS A 358 -25.36 2.40 3.44
CA LYS A 358 -26.63 1.81 3.91
C LYS A 358 -26.55 1.25 5.32
N SER A 359 -25.37 0.81 5.74
CA SER A 359 -25.09 0.29 7.08
C SER A 359 -24.95 1.40 8.13
N HIS A 360 -24.85 2.68 7.75
CA HIS A 360 -24.59 3.80 8.68
C HIS A 360 -23.25 3.70 9.45
N PHE A 361 -22.23 3.12 8.82
CA PHE A 361 -20.85 3.24 9.32
C PHE A 361 -20.38 4.69 9.26
N ASP A 362 -19.53 5.11 10.21
CA ASP A 362 -18.97 6.47 10.24
C ASP A 362 -17.75 6.63 9.32
N GLY A 363 -17.21 5.53 8.81
CA GLY A 363 -16.04 5.52 7.94
C GLY A 363 -15.71 4.15 7.40
N PHE A 364 -14.61 4.08 6.65
CA PHE A 364 -14.09 2.83 6.12
C PHE A 364 -12.57 2.80 5.97
N TYR A 365 -12.04 1.58 5.93
CA TYR A 365 -10.62 1.28 5.73
C TYR A 365 -10.43 0.12 4.73
N THR A 366 -9.20 -0.18 4.32
CA THR A 366 -8.95 -1.12 3.19
C THR A 366 -8.15 -2.37 3.54
N TYR A 367 -7.49 -2.40 4.71
CA TYR A 367 -6.75 -3.49 5.36
C TYR A 367 -5.64 -4.17 4.53
N PHE A 368 -5.98 -4.84 3.43
CA PHE A 368 -5.10 -5.79 2.77
C PHE A 368 -3.81 -5.17 2.24
N SER A 369 -2.68 -5.84 2.51
CA SER A 369 -1.34 -5.41 2.15
C SER A 369 -1.03 -5.45 0.66
N SER A 370 -1.63 -6.40 -0.06
CA SER A 370 -1.30 -6.66 -1.47
C SER A 370 -2.05 -5.73 -2.41
N ASN A 371 -1.34 -4.80 -3.03
CA ASN A 371 -1.88 -3.92 -4.05
C ASN A 371 -2.47 -4.77 -5.20
N GLY A 372 -3.71 -4.48 -5.56
CA GLY A 372 -4.46 -5.21 -6.57
C GLY A 372 -5.26 -6.41 -6.05
N PHE A 373 -5.18 -6.79 -4.77
CA PHE A 373 -5.94 -7.92 -4.24
C PHE A 373 -7.45 -7.66 -4.23
N SER A 374 -7.85 -6.45 -3.86
CA SER A 374 -9.24 -6.01 -3.82
C SER A 374 -9.38 -4.59 -4.40
N TYR A 375 -10.61 -4.15 -4.64
CA TYR A 375 -10.85 -2.77 -5.09
C TYR A 375 -10.32 -1.75 -4.07
N GLY A 376 -10.55 -2.00 -2.78
CA GLY A 376 -10.09 -1.15 -1.68
C GLY A 376 -8.57 -1.12 -1.52
N SER A 377 -7.89 -2.25 -1.66
CA SER A 377 -6.42 -2.34 -1.55
C SER A 377 -5.67 -1.92 -2.82
N SER A 378 -6.38 -1.65 -3.91
CA SER A 378 -5.79 -1.14 -5.15
C SER A 378 -5.55 0.37 -5.06
N TRP A 379 -4.29 0.79 -4.92
CA TRP A 379 -3.92 2.19 -4.62
C TRP A 379 -4.41 3.20 -5.66
N LYS A 380 -4.54 2.77 -6.93
CA LYS A 380 -5.11 3.59 -8.01
C LYS A 380 -6.55 4.07 -7.73
N ASN A 381 -7.28 3.38 -6.87
CA ASN A 381 -8.67 3.70 -6.54
C ASN A 381 -8.81 4.67 -5.36
N TRP A 382 -7.74 4.96 -4.62
CA TRP A 382 -7.83 5.71 -3.36
C TRP A 382 -8.30 7.16 -3.54
N LYS A 383 -7.94 7.84 -4.63
CA LYS A 383 -8.49 9.18 -4.95
C LYS A 383 -10.01 9.13 -5.14
N THR A 384 -10.51 8.11 -5.84
CA THR A 384 -11.94 7.91 -6.08
C THR A 384 -12.67 7.52 -4.79
N LEU A 385 -12.04 6.73 -3.92
CA LEU A 385 -12.57 6.39 -2.61
C LEU A 385 -12.63 7.61 -1.68
N GLU A 386 -11.63 8.47 -1.71
CA GLU A 386 -11.66 9.72 -0.93
C GLU A 386 -12.69 10.72 -1.47
N ALA A 387 -12.86 10.83 -2.79
CA ALA A 387 -13.95 11.63 -3.34
C ALA A 387 -15.32 11.12 -2.87
N PHE A 388 -15.49 9.80 -2.77
CA PHE A 388 -16.69 9.19 -2.22
C PHE A 388 -16.85 9.47 -0.72
N SER A 389 -15.78 9.33 0.08
CA SER A 389 -15.82 9.58 1.53
C SER A 389 -16.24 11.02 1.84
N LYS A 390 -15.64 12.01 1.16
CA LYS A 390 -15.98 13.43 1.31
C LYS A 390 -17.43 13.71 0.94
N LYS A 391 -17.90 13.19 -0.19
CA LYS A 391 -19.30 13.34 -0.64
C LYS A 391 -20.30 12.78 0.38
N ARG A 392 -19.92 11.74 1.12
CA ARG A 392 -20.78 11.06 2.10
C ARG A 392 -20.49 11.44 3.56
N LYS A 393 -19.54 12.36 3.80
CA LYS A 393 -19.08 12.74 5.16
C LYS A 393 -18.59 11.52 5.97
N LEU A 394 -17.94 10.58 5.30
CA LEU A 394 -17.34 9.39 5.90
C LEU A 394 -15.85 9.61 6.14
N LEU A 395 -15.30 9.01 7.19
CA LEU A 395 -13.86 8.98 7.40
C LEU A 395 -13.22 7.88 6.54
N PHE A 396 -12.19 8.21 5.78
CA PHE A 396 -11.42 7.23 5.00
C PHE A 396 -10.03 7.02 5.58
N PHE A 397 -9.67 5.75 5.79
CA PHE A 397 -8.35 5.31 6.24
C PHE A 397 -7.78 4.28 5.24
N PRO A 398 -7.13 4.69 4.14
CA PRO A 398 -6.38 3.76 3.30
C PRO A 398 -5.32 3.04 4.14
N SER A 399 -5.17 1.74 3.88
CA SER A 399 -4.22 0.88 4.60
C SER A 399 -2.96 0.67 3.77
N VAL A 400 -1.82 1.15 4.26
CA VAL A 400 -0.49 0.97 3.65
C VAL A 400 0.24 -0.21 4.29
N SER A 401 1.12 -0.88 3.55
CA SER A 401 1.85 -2.06 4.03
C SER A 401 3.23 -2.19 3.38
N PRO A 402 4.26 -2.68 4.11
CA PRO A 402 5.60 -2.82 3.56
C PRO A 402 5.73 -3.92 2.50
N GLY A 403 4.81 -4.89 2.51
CA GLY A 403 4.79 -6.04 1.60
C GLY A 403 3.82 -7.10 2.11
N TYR A 404 3.81 -8.27 1.47
CA TYR A 404 2.98 -9.40 1.88
C TYR A 404 3.63 -10.71 1.45
N VAL A 405 3.67 -11.69 2.35
CA VAL A 405 4.07 -13.07 2.05
C VAL A 405 3.60 -13.98 3.19
N ASP A 406 2.66 -14.86 2.88
CA ASP A 406 2.03 -15.77 3.86
C ASP A 406 2.27 -17.25 3.51
N THR A 407 3.25 -17.55 2.67
CA THR A 407 3.46 -18.89 2.12
C THR A 407 3.87 -19.92 3.18
N GLN A 408 4.35 -19.48 4.34
CA GLN A 408 4.58 -20.36 5.49
C GLN A 408 3.27 -20.86 6.13
N ILE A 409 2.14 -20.17 5.97
CA ILE A 409 0.85 -20.69 6.42
C ILE A 409 -0.10 -21.02 5.28
N ARG A 410 0.10 -20.46 4.08
CA ARG A 410 -0.72 -20.67 2.88
C ARG A 410 0.20 -20.88 1.66
N PRO A 411 0.83 -22.05 1.51
CA PRO A 411 1.82 -22.31 0.44
C PRO A 411 1.28 -22.08 -0.97
N TRP A 412 -0.04 -22.19 -1.14
CA TRP A 412 -0.77 -21.97 -2.39
C TRP A 412 -1.03 -20.50 -2.73
N ASN A 413 -0.72 -19.54 -1.85
CA ASN A 413 -1.12 -18.14 -1.97
C ASN A 413 -0.02 -17.22 -2.54
N THR A 414 0.93 -17.79 -3.27
CA THR A 414 2.09 -17.07 -3.86
C THR A 414 1.68 -15.89 -4.73
N ALA A 415 0.55 -15.97 -5.44
CA ALA A 415 0.04 -14.90 -6.31
C ALA A 415 -0.22 -13.56 -5.58
N LEU A 416 -0.48 -13.61 -4.26
CA LEU A 416 -0.69 -12.42 -3.45
C LEU A 416 0.60 -11.86 -2.86
N THR A 417 1.74 -12.56 -3.01
CA THR A 417 3.03 -12.09 -2.52
C THR A 417 3.42 -10.76 -3.15
N ARG A 418 3.91 -9.84 -2.33
CA ARG A 418 4.44 -8.53 -2.73
C ARG A 418 5.78 -8.33 -2.04
N HIS A 419 6.84 -8.39 -2.84
CA HIS A 419 8.20 -8.18 -2.37
C HIS A 419 8.39 -6.75 -1.86
N ARG A 420 9.00 -6.60 -0.68
CA ARG A 420 9.17 -5.28 -0.05
C ARG A 420 10.10 -4.35 -0.85
N SER A 421 10.97 -4.95 -1.66
CA SER A 421 11.83 -4.28 -2.64
C SER A 421 12.62 -3.14 -2.00
N HIS A 422 13.32 -3.43 -0.90
CA HIS A 422 14.11 -2.46 -0.15
C HIS A 422 13.31 -1.20 0.23
N GLY A 423 12.02 -1.39 0.57
CA GLY A 423 11.10 -0.33 0.98
C GLY A 423 10.40 0.39 -0.16
N ALA A 424 10.78 0.18 -1.43
CA ALA A 424 10.16 0.86 -2.57
C ALA A 424 8.65 0.58 -2.65
N TYR A 425 8.21 -0.65 -2.36
CA TYR A 425 6.79 -1.01 -2.32
C TYR A 425 6.03 -0.14 -1.30
N TYR A 426 6.58 -0.01 -0.09
CA TYR A 426 5.97 0.78 0.98
C TYR A 426 5.92 2.27 0.65
N GLN A 427 6.98 2.79 0.03
CA GLN A 427 7.06 4.19 -0.39
C GLN A 427 6.00 4.55 -1.44
N VAL A 428 5.73 3.65 -2.41
CA VAL A 428 4.65 3.87 -3.38
C VAL A 428 3.29 3.86 -2.69
N ALA A 429 3.07 2.97 -1.72
CA ALA A 429 1.85 2.94 -0.92
C ALA A 429 1.64 4.28 -0.20
N TRP A 430 2.63 4.76 0.54
CA TRP A 430 2.55 6.04 1.27
C TRP A 430 2.31 7.24 0.35
N ARG A 431 3.06 7.37 -0.75
CA ARG A 431 2.82 8.43 -1.75
C ARG A 431 1.41 8.40 -2.29
N SER A 432 0.88 7.21 -2.56
CA SER A 432 -0.50 7.03 -3.05
C SER A 432 -1.53 7.43 -2.00
N ALA A 433 -1.33 7.07 -0.73
CA ALA A 433 -2.20 7.44 0.38
C ALA A 433 -2.21 8.97 0.58
N ILE A 434 -1.02 9.58 0.68
CA ILE A 434 -0.86 11.02 0.84
C ILE A 434 -1.51 11.78 -0.33
N ALA A 435 -1.27 11.35 -1.58
CA ALA A 435 -1.85 11.98 -2.75
C ALA A 435 -3.38 11.87 -2.85
N ALA A 436 -4.00 10.90 -2.14
CA ALA A 436 -5.44 10.80 -2.04
C ALA A 436 -6.03 11.83 -1.05
N LYS A 437 -5.23 12.37 -0.12
CA LYS A 437 -5.64 13.30 0.96
C LYS A 437 -6.76 12.74 1.86
N PRO A 438 -6.61 11.53 2.44
CA PRO A 438 -7.59 10.91 3.31
C PRO A 438 -7.65 11.59 4.68
N TYR A 439 -8.71 11.29 5.45
CA TYR A 439 -8.78 11.72 6.84
C TYR A 439 -7.59 11.19 7.67
N GLY A 440 -7.26 9.91 7.56
CA GLY A 440 -6.11 9.31 8.23
C GLY A 440 -5.49 8.19 7.39
N VAL A 441 -4.41 7.59 7.87
CA VAL A 441 -3.80 6.41 7.24
C VAL A 441 -3.75 5.29 8.28
N SER A 442 -4.06 4.07 7.85
CA SER A 442 -3.81 2.87 8.65
C SER A 442 -2.61 2.10 8.11
N ILE A 443 -1.84 1.45 8.98
CA ILE A 443 -0.69 0.62 8.61
C ILE A 443 -1.03 -0.84 8.91
N THR A 444 -0.95 -1.68 7.87
CA THR A 444 -1.03 -3.13 7.97
C THR A 444 0.38 -3.69 7.78
N SER A 445 1.11 -4.02 8.82
CA SER A 445 0.74 -4.05 10.25
C SER A 445 1.96 -3.77 11.12
N PHE A 446 1.78 -3.66 12.44
CA PHE A 446 2.93 -3.69 13.35
C PHE A 446 3.58 -5.06 13.30
N ASN A 447 2.83 -6.12 13.62
CA ASN A 447 3.37 -7.46 13.89
C ASN A 447 2.49 -8.62 13.39
N LYS A 448 1.86 -8.54 12.20
CA LYS A 448 1.18 -9.72 11.59
C LYS A 448 2.20 -10.60 10.85
N TRP A 449 3.03 -11.30 11.62
CA TRP A 449 4.13 -12.12 11.14
C TRP A 449 3.71 -13.20 10.15
N GLN A 450 2.54 -13.83 10.34
CA GLN A 450 2.04 -14.88 9.44
C GLN A 450 1.77 -14.38 8.02
N GLU A 451 1.57 -13.07 7.83
CA GLU A 451 1.28 -12.47 6.53
C GLU A 451 2.47 -11.69 5.96
N GLY A 452 3.60 -11.66 6.68
CA GLY A 452 4.80 -10.96 6.23
C GLY A 452 4.61 -9.45 6.07
N SER A 453 3.59 -8.87 6.70
CA SER A 453 3.20 -7.46 6.58
C SER A 453 3.73 -6.57 7.70
N GLN A 454 4.47 -7.13 8.66
CA GLN A 454 4.97 -6.46 9.85
C GLN A 454 5.99 -5.35 9.52
N ILE A 455 5.92 -4.23 10.22
CA ILE A 455 7.01 -3.23 10.29
C ILE A 455 7.90 -3.42 11.53
N GLU A 456 7.50 -4.29 12.46
CA GLU A 456 8.32 -4.72 13.59
C GLU A 456 9.70 -5.22 13.09
N PRO A 457 10.79 -4.95 13.84
CA PRO A 457 12.13 -5.37 13.45
C PRO A 457 12.26 -6.87 13.23
N ALA A 458 12.86 -7.24 12.09
CA ALA A 458 13.20 -8.62 11.74
C ALA A 458 14.71 -8.76 11.58
N ARG A 459 15.23 -9.94 11.93
CA ARG A 459 16.66 -10.25 11.83
C ARG A 459 16.93 -11.36 10.82
N PRO A 460 18.12 -11.39 10.20
CA PRO A 460 18.57 -12.54 9.41
C PRO A 460 18.56 -13.81 10.24
N LYS A 461 17.97 -14.87 9.70
CA LYS A 461 17.94 -16.21 10.32
C LYS A 461 17.88 -17.26 9.24
N ALA A 462 18.67 -18.32 9.42
CA ALA A 462 18.61 -19.51 8.60
C ALA A 462 18.57 -20.76 9.48
N THR A 463 17.92 -21.79 8.96
CA THR A 463 18.00 -23.18 9.38
C THR A 463 18.51 -24.00 8.19
N PRO A 464 18.91 -25.27 8.37
CA PRO A 464 19.32 -26.11 7.24
C PRO A 464 18.23 -26.28 6.16
N GLN A 465 16.95 -26.10 6.52
CA GLN A 465 15.80 -26.31 5.63
C GLN A 465 15.19 -25.01 5.09
N PHE A 466 15.41 -23.87 5.75
CA PHE A 466 14.74 -22.62 5.40
C PHE A 466 15.61 -21.39 5.72
N THR A 467 15.66 -20.44 4.79
CA THR A 467 16.24 -19.12 5.01
C THR A 467 15.10 -18.12 5.13
N TYR A 468 14.98 -17.48 6.29
CA TYR A 468 13.98 -16.45 6.51
C TYR A 468 14.35 -15.20 5.70
N LEU A 469 13.32 -14.50 5.23
CA LEU A 469 13.49 -13.15 4.68
C LEU A 469 13.85 -12.19 5.82
N ASP A 470 14.59 -11.15 5.46
CA ASP A 470 15.05 -10.13 6.39
C ASP A 470 14.99 -8.74 5.74
N TYR A 471 15.55 -7.74 6.42
CA TYR A 471 15.56 -6.35 5.99
C TYR A 471 16.96 -5.90 5.52
N GLU A 472 17.88 -6.82 5.30
CA GLU A 472 19.23 -6.48 4.87
C GLU A 472 19.24 -5.98 3.41
N PRO A 473 20.21 -5.12 3.04
CA PRO A 473 21.24 -4.49 3.89
C PRO A 473 20.81 -3.29 4.76
N GLU A 474 19.52 -2.94 4.82
CA GLU A 474 19.06 -1.72 5.51
C GLU A 474 19.01 -1.84 7.04
N GLY A 475 19.05 -3.06 7.56
CA GLY A 475 19.01 -3.35 9.00
C GLY A 475 17.59 -3.46 9.58
N SER A 476 17.50 -4.05 10.77
CA SER A 476 16.21 -4.47 11.36
C SER A 476 15.25 -3.31 11.67
N LEU A 477 15.75 -2.09 11.92
CA LEU A 477 14.92 -0.89 12.20
C LEU A 477 14.44 -0.14 10.95
N PHE A 478 14.75 -0.62 9.75
CA PHE A 478 14.50 0.10 8.51
C PHE A 478 13.03 0.53 8.32
N TYR A 479 12.08 -0.38 8.52
CA TYR A 479 10.66 -0.08 8.29
C TYR A 479 10.06 0.87 9.34
N LEU A 480 10.57 0.86 10.57
CA LEU A 480 10.18 1.85 11.59
C LEU A 480 10.69 3.25 11.21
N SER A 481 11.94 3.34 10.75
CA SER A 481 12.55 4.60 10.29
C SER A 481 11.85 5.14 9.05
N LEU A 482 11.55 4.27 8.08
CA LEU A 482 10.81 4.62 6.87
C LEU A 482 9.39 5.07 7.20
N THR A 483 8.72 4.42 8.16
CA THR A 483 7.41 4.86 8.66
C THR A 483 7.49 6.25 9.26
N ARG A 484 8.48 6.51 10.14
CA ARG A 484 8.71 7.82 10.74
C ARG A 484 8.82 8.93 9.69
N TYR A 485 9.61 8.68 8.63
CA TYR A 485 9.74 9.62 7.51
C TYR A 485 8.37 9.91 6.86
N TRP A 486 7.62 8.88 6.49
CA TRP A 486 6.33 9.08 5.81
C TRP A 486 5.25 9.69 6.69
N VAL A 487 5.25 9.38 7.99
CA VAL A 487 4.35 10.03 8.95
C VAL A 487 4.63 11.54 9.00
N LYS A 488 5.91 11.95 9.04
CA LYS A 488 6.26 13.38 8.94
C LYS A 488 5.76 14.02 7.64
N GLN A 489 5.96 13.36 6.50
CA GLN A 489 5.48 13.86 5.21
C GLN A 489 3.94 13.99 5.18
N PHE A 490 3.22 13.01 5.71
CA PHE A 490 1.76 13.03 5.77
C PHE A 490 1.23 14.17 6.65
N ILE A 491 1.84 14.39 7.82
CA ILE A 491 1.43 15.48 8.72
C ILE A 491 1.72 16.83 8.07
N PHE A 492 2.92 17.01 7.51
CA PHE A 492 3.33 18.26 6.87
C PHE A 492 2.35 18.65 5.76
N GLN A 493 2.01 17.73 4.85
CA GLN A 493 1.11 18.04 3.74
C GLN A 493 -0.34 18.34 4.18
N ASN A 494 -0.79 17.76 5.30
CA ASN A 494 -2.13 18.03 5.82
C ASN A 494 -2.27 19.40 6.48
N ILE A 495 -1.22 19.89 7.17
CA ILE A 495 -1.25 21.22 7.80
C ILE A 495 -1.46 22.31 6.73
N TYR A 496 -0.81 22.19 5.57
CA TYR A 496 -0.99 23.17 4.49
C TYR A 496 -2.33 23.06 3.76
N SER A 497 -3.01 21.91 3.80
CA SER A 497 -4.33 21.77 3.19
C SER A 497 -5.48 22.24 4.06
N ASP A 498 -5.27 22.40 5.36
CA ASP A 498 -6.30 22.91 6.29
C ASP A 498 -6.26 24.45 6.42
N ILE A 499 -5.23 25.11 5.87
CA ILE A 499 -5.02 26.57 5.91
C ILE A 499 -5.51 27.27 4.62
N GLY A 500 -5.78 26.53 3.54
CA GLY A 500 -6.27 27.07 2.25
C GLY A 500 -7.58 26.45 1.84
#